data_AF-A0A8B9PVB4-F1
#
_entry.id   AF-A0A8B9PVB4-F1
#
_cell.length_a   1.000
_cell.length_b   1.000
_cell.length_c   1.000
_cell.angle_alpha   90.00
_cell.angle_beta   90.00
_cell.angle_gamma   90.00
#
_symmetry.space_group_name_H-M   'P 1'
#
loop_
_entity.id
_entity.type
_entity.pdbx_description
1 polymer ?
#
loop_
_entity_poly.entity_id
_entity_poly.type
_entity_poly.pdbx_seq_one_letter_code
_entity_poly.pdbx_strand_id
1 'polypeptide(L)'
;LAEFRRGGLRATAGPRLSRSKETKGQKSDYNAPFAQWSTERVCNWLEDFGLGQYVIFARQWVSSGHTLLTATPQDMEKEMGIKHPLHRKKLVLAIKSINAKQDEKSGQLDHIWVTRWLDDIGLPQYKDQFHESRVDGRMLQYLTVNDLLFLKVTSQLHHLSIKCAIHVLHVNSFNPHCLRRRPVDENNVSPSEVVQWSNHRVMEWLRSVDLAEYAPNLRGSGVHGGLIILEPRFNGDTLAMLLNIPPQKTLLRRHLTTNFNVLIGPEAQQEKREIMESTAYTPLTTTAKVRPRKLGFSHFGNLRKKKFDESTDYICPMDTNPGATNGTQKNYGGYKRLGPFTDRELDKLDQVGQTD
;
A
#
# COMPACT_ATOMS: atom_id res chain seq x y z
N LEU A 1 -15.16 43.27 55.28
CA LEU A 1 -14.06 42.41 54.79
C LEU A 1 -14.01 42.54 53.27
N ALA A 2 -12.84 42.96 52.79
CA ALA A 2 -12.43 43.48 51.47
C ALA A 2 -13.13 43.00 50.18
N GLU A 3 -13.38 43.99 49.29
CA GLU A 3 -13.55 43.82 47.84
C GLU A 3 -12.26 43.29 47.19
N PHE A 4 -12.35 42.19 46.44
CA PHE A 4 -11.26 41.68 45.62
C PHE A 4 -11.24 42.39 44.25
N ARG A 5 -10.31 43.33 44.06
CA ARG A 5 -9.90 43.82 42.72
C ARG A 5 -8.94 42.81 42.09
N ARG A 6 -9.28 42.24 40.94
CA ARG A 6 -8.31 41.59 40.04
C ARG A 6 -7.75 42.63 39.07
N GLY A 7 -6.56 43.14 39.37
CA GLY A 7 -5.64 43.69 38.38
C GLY A 7 -4.71 42.57 37.89
N GLY A 8 -4.57 42.42 36.58
CA GLY A 8 -3.66 41.45 35.97
C GLY A 8 -3.79 41.47 34.45
N LEU A 9 -2.73 41.91 33.78
CA LEU A 9 -2.68 42.20 32.35
C LEU A 9 -3.21 41.05 31.48
N ARG A 10 -4.20 41.36 30.64
CA ARG A 10 -4.64 40.49 29.55
C ARG A 10 -3.67 40.66 28.39
N ALA A 11 -2.71 39.75 28.26
CA ALA A 11 -1.91 39.63 27.03
C ALA A 11 -2.80 39.04 25.92
N THR A 12 -3.54 39.89 25.21
CA THR A 12 -4.14 39.50 23.92
C THR A 12 -3.07 39.62 22.85
N ALA A 13 -2.30 38.56 22.64
CA ALA A 13 -1.55 38.41 21.40
C ALA A 13 -2.55 38.22 20.25
N GLY A 14 -2.88 39.31 19.56
CA GLY A 14 -3.64 39.26 18.31
C GLY A 14 -2.86 38.49 17.22
N PRO A 15 -3.55 37.91 16.23
CA PRO A 15 -2.90 37.17 15.16
C PRO A 15 -2.09 38.15 14.30
N ARG A 16 -0.75 38.12 14.42
CA ARG A 16 0.14 38.85 13.50
C ARG A 16 0.29 38.06 12.20
N LEU A 17 -0.73 38.13 11.35
CA LEU A 17 -0.57 37.88 9.92
C LEU A 17 -0.03 39.16 9.27
N SER A 18 1.28 39.37 9.33
CA SER A 18 1.97 40.28 8.40
C SER A 18 2.96 39.46 7.57
N ARG A 19 2.46 38.90 6.48
CA ARG A 19 3.27 38.41 5.37
C ARG A 19 4.01 39.62 4.80
N SER A 20 5.31 39.73 5.08
CA SER A 20 6.16 40.73 4.44
C SER A 20 6.12 40.51 2.92
N LYS A 21 5.70 41.55 2.18
CA LYS A 21 5.76 41.60 0.73
C LYS A 21 7.19 41.89 0.30
N GLU A 22 7.64 41.07 -0.64
CA GLU A 22 8.65 41.36 -1.67
C GLU A 22 10.11 41.59 -1.24
N THR A 23 10.91 40.53 -1.40
CA THR A 23 12.23 40.66 -2.05
C THR A 23 12.08 40.23 -3.51
N LYS A 24 12.22 41.21 -4.42
CA LYS A 24 12.34 40.98 -5.86
C LYS A 24 13.62 40.19 -6.14
N GLY A 25 13.51 39.11 -6.91
CA GLY A 25 14.67 38.49 -7.55
C GLY A 25 14.70 36.96 -7.59
N GLN A 26 13.67 36.32 -8.13
CA GLN A 26 13.83 35.09 -8.91
C GLN A 26 12.49 34.85 -9.61
N LYS A 27 12.47 34.95 -10.94
CA LYS A 27 11.42 34.30 -11.72
C LYS A 27 11.54 32.82 -11.37
N SER A 28 10.73 32.34 -10.43
CA SER A 28 10.66 30.91 -10.15
C SER A 28 10.03 30.30 -11.39
N ASP A 29 10.86 29.78 -12.29
CA ASP A 29 10.40 28.90 -13.35
C ASP A 29 9.78 27.69 -12.67
N TYR A 30 8.47 27.75 -12.42
CA TYR A 30 7.70 26.64 -11.89
C TYR A 30 7.87 25.39 -12.78
N ASN A 31 8.19 25.61 -14.06
CA ASN A 31 8.47 24.60 -15.07
C ASN A 31 9.94 24.16 -15.19
N ALA A 32 10.87 24.69 -14.37
CA ALA A 32 12.26 24.25 -14.44
C ALA A 32 12.37 22.74 -14.12
N PRO A 33 13.13 21.94 -14.91
CA PRO A 33 13.36 20.54 -14.63
C PRO A 33 14.08 20.36 -13.30
N PHE A 34 13.87 19.21 -12.63
CA PHE A 34 14.40 18.94 -11.29
C PHE A 34 15.91 19.20 -11.16
N ALA A 35 16.70 18.88 -12.18
CA ALA A 35 18.15 19.13 -12.19
C ALA A 35 18.54 20.60 -11.94
N GLN A 36 17.68 21.55 -12.36
CA GLN A 36 17.92 23.00 -12.27
C GLN A 36 17.29 23.62 -11.02
N TRP A 37 16.67 22.84 -10.15
CA TRP A 37 16.09 23.36 -8.93
C TRP A 37 17.17 23.91 -8.00
N SER A 38 16.92 25.08 -7.43
CA SER A 38 17.78 25.68 -6.41
C SER A 38 17.77 24.84 -5.12
N THR A 39 18.81 25.01 -4.29
CA THR A 39 18.89 24.38 -2.96
C THR A 39 17.62 24.56 -2.14
N GLU A 40 17.06 25.78 -2.09
CA GLU A 40 15.80 26.05 -1.37
C GLU A 40 14.63 25.24 -1.91
N ARG A 41 14.48 25.18 -3.23
CA ARG A 41 13.36 24.45 -3.85
C ARG A 41 13.48 22.95 -3.59
N VAL A 42 14.69 22.40 -3.62
CA VAL A 42 14.94 21.00 -3.26
C VAL A 42 14.65 20.75 -1.77
N CYS A 43 15.05 21.67 -0.89
CA CYS A 43 14.78 21.57 0.54
C CYS A 43 13.28 21.59 0.86
N ASN A 44 12.53 22.51 0.26
CA ASN A 44 11.07 22.57 0.42
C ASN A 44 10.41 21.29 -0.11
N TRP A 45 10.87 20.77 -1.25
CA TRP A 45 10.39 19.50 -1.78
C TRP A 45 10.68 18.33 -0.82
N LEU A 46 11.86 18.25 -0.21
CA LEU A 46 12.17 17.22 0.78
C LEU A 46 11.25 17.30 2.01
N GLU A 47 10.91 18.50 2.44
CA GLU A 47 9.97 18.73 3.55
C GLU A 47 8.57 18.24 3.20
N ASP A 48 8.01 18.67 2.06
CA ASP A 48 6.71 18.21 1.54
C ASP A 48 6.69 16.70 1.29
N PHE A 49 7.84 16.13 0.90
CA PHE A 49 8.00 14.70 0.65
C PHE A 49 8.05 13.87 1.95
N GLY A 50 8.01 14.50 3.12
CA GLY A 50 8.02 13.85 4.44
C GLY A 50 9.42 13.53 4.96
N LEU A 51 10.46 14.14 4.38
CA LEU A 51 11.87 13.99 4.74
C LEU A 51 12.46 15.29 5.33
N GLY A 52 11.60 16.16 5.88
CA GLY A 52 11.99 17.45 6.45
C GLY A 52 13.09 17.38 7.51
N GLN A 53 13.19 16.28 8.26
CA GLN A 53 14.24 16.07 9.25
C GLN A 53 15.67 16.04 8.67
N TYR A 54 15.82 15.86 7.36
CA TYR A 54 17.12 15.85 6.68
C TYR A 54 17.46 17.17 5.99
N VAL A 55 16.55 18.15 6.00
CA VAL A 55 16.71 19.42 5.28
C VAL A 55 17.93 20.21 5.75
N ILE A 56 18.28 20.15 7.04
CA ILE A 56 19.44 20.88 7.59
C ILE A 56 20.75 20.44 6.90
N PHE A 57 20.97 19.12 6.78
CA PHE A 57 22.14 18.58 6.10
C PHE A 57 22.03 18.69 4.58
N ALA A 58 20.82 18.48 4.03
CA ALA A 58 20.56 18.66 2.60
C ALA A 58 20.95 20.07 2.14
N ARG A 59 20.60 21.11 2.91
CA ARG A 59 20.90 22.50 2.61
C ARG A 59 22.40 22.82 2.56
N GLN A 60 23.22 22.09 3.31
CA GLN A 60 24.67 22.28 3.32
C GLN A 60 25.36 21.59 2.15
N TRP A 61 24.82 20.45 1.72
CA TRP A 61 25.44 19.61 0.69
C TRP A 61 24.87 19.80 -0.71
N VAL A 62 23.55 19.97 -0.83
CA VAL A 62 22.84 20.08 -2.12
C VAL A 62 23.01 21.48 -2.69
N SER A 63 23.78 21.61 -3.77
CA SER A 63 23.93 22.87 -4.50
C SER A 63 22.82 23.10 -5.53
N SER A 64 22.26 22.02 -6.07
CA SER A 64 21.11 22.03 -6.98
C SER A 64 20.44 20.67 -7.01
N GLY A 65 19.26 20.57 -7.62
CA GLY A 65 18.60 19.27 -7.81
C GLY A 65 19.45 18.25 -8.57
N HIS A 66 20.40 18.69 -9.41
CA HIS A 66 21.37 17.81 -10.06
C HIS A 66 22.19 17.00 -9.05
N THR A 67 22.59 17.59 -7.91
CA THR A 67 23.33 16.89 -6.85
C THR A 67 22.58 15.65 -6.37
N LEU A 68 21.26 15.76 -6.15
CA LEU A 68 20.43 14.61 -5.76
C LEU A 68 20.24 13.62 -6.90
N LEU A 69 20.12 14.06 -8.15
CA LEU A 69 19.94 13.14 -9.29
C LEU A 69 21.15 12.23 -9.51
N THR A 70 22.36 12.70 -9.18
CA THR A 70 23.60 11.94 -9.29
C THR A 70 24.03 11.27 -7.98
N ALA A 71 23.33 11.54 -6.88
CA ALA A 71 23.67 11.03 -5.56
C ALA A 71 23.55 9.51 -5.50
N THR A 72 24.59 8.87 -4.95
CA THR A 72 24.52 7.45 -4.61
C THR A 72 23.80 7.25 -3.26
N PRO A 73 23.27 6.06 -2.97
CA PRO A 73 22.72 5.75 -1.64
C PRO A 73 23.73 5.97 -0.50
N GLN A 74 25.03 5.83 -0.76
CA GLN A 74 26.10 6.11 0.18
C GLN A 74 26.26 7.61 0.45
N ASP A 75 26.14 8.45 -0.59
CA ASP A 75 26.18 9.90 -0.43
C ASP A 75 24.98 10.39 0.40
N MET A 76 23.79 9.83 0.17
CA MET A 76 22.60 10.14 0.98
C MET A 76 22.76 9.74 2.45
N GLU A 77 23.46 8.64 2.73
CA GLU A 77 23.74 8.23 4.12
C GLU A 77 24.77 9.15 4.78
N LYS A 78 25.86 9.45 4.06
CA LYS A 78 27.01 10.19 4.58
C LYS A 78 26.74 11.69 4.68
N GLU A 79 26.26 12.30 3.60
CA GLU A 79 26.17 13.76 3.46
C GLU A 79 24.83 14.30 3.97
N MET A 80 23.72 13.56 3.79
CA MET A 80 22.40 13.94 4.35
C MET A 80 22.09 13.28 5.69
N GLY A 81 22.95 12.37 6.19
CA GLY A 81 22.76 11.70 7.48
C GLY A 81 21.60 10.69 7.51
N ILE A 82 21.13 10.18 6.36
CA ILE A 82 19.96 9.31 6.29
C ILE A 82 20.31 7.88 6.71
N LYS A 83 20.31 7.62 8.02
CA LYS A 83 20.57 6.27 8.57
C LYS A 83 19.42 5.29 8.34
N HIS A 84 18.18 5.79 8.33
CA HIS A 84 16.99 4.96 8.20
C HIS A 84 16.90 4.34 6.78
N PRO A 85 16.94 3.00 6.62
CA PRO A 85 17.04 2.36 5.30
C PRO A 85 15.84 2.66 4.40
N LEU A 86 14.63 2.72 4.97
CA LEU A 86 13.42 3.01 4.20
C LEU A 86 13.31 4.48 3.77
N HIS A 87 13.92 5.42 4.50
CA HIS A 87 13.97 6.83 4.07
C HIS A 87 14.90 6.99 2.87
N ARG A 88 16.04 6.29 2.89
CA ARG A 88 16.94 6.21 1.73
C ARG A 88 16.23 5.58 0.55
N LYS A 89 15.57 4.42 0.75
CA LYS A 89 14.82 3.74 -0.31
C LYS A 89 13.76 4.65 -0.93
N LYS A 90 12.98 5.37 -0.11
CA LYS A 90 12.00 6.36 -0.55
C LYS A 90 12.62 7.41 -1.49
N LEU A 91 13.74 8.01 -1.07
CA LEU A 91 14.42 9.06 -1.83
C LEU A 91 15.01 8.52 -3.13
N VAL A 92 15.65 7.34 -3.09
CA VAL A 92 16.20 6.67 -4.29
C VAL A 92 15.11 6.37 -5.31
N LEU A 93 13.96 5.82 -4.88
CA LEU A 93 12.84 5.54 -5.76
C LEU A 93 12.25 6.82 -6.38
N ALA A 94 12.15 7.90 -5.59
CA ALA A 94 11.68 9.18 -6.08
C ALA A 94 12.60 9.77 -7.15
N ILE A 95 13.92 9.77 -6.91
CA ILE A 95 14.92 10.25 -7.86
C ILE A 95 14.93 9.40 -9.13
N LYS A 96 14.79 8.07 -9.00
CA LYS A 96 14.69 7.15 -10.15
C LYS A 96 13.49 7.48 -11.04
N SER A 97 12.31 7.70 -10.46
CA SER A 97 11.10 8.10 -11.19
C SER A 97 11.25 9.47 -11.87
N ILE A 98 11.87 10.44 -11.20
CA ILE A 98 12.18 11.75 -11.79
C ILE A 98 13.13 11.62 -12.99
N ASN A 99 14.21 10.83 -12.87
CA ASN A 99 15.16 10.59 -13.95
C ASN A 99 14.52 9.86 -15.14
N ALA A 100 13.63 8.91 -14.86
CA ALA A 100 12.87 8.20 -15.89
C ALA A 100 11.77 9.05 -16.54
N LYS A 101 11.51 10.28 -16.03
CA LYS A 101 10.37 11.13 -16.40
C LYS A 101 9.04 10.37 -16.35
N GLN A 102 8.93 9.43 -15.42
CA GLN A 102 7.74 8.62 -15.22
C GLN A 102 6.84 9.28 -14.18
N ASP A 103 5.71 9.80 -14.64
CA ASP A 103 4.62 10.23 -13.76
C ASP A 103 3.78 9.00 -13.38
N GLU A 104 4.16 8.35 -12.28
CA GLU A 104 3.46 7.18 -11.77
C GLU A 104 2.35 7.61 -10.80
N LYS A 105 1.12 7.13 -11.02
CA LYS A 105 -0.01 7.34 -10.09
C LYS A 105 0.30 6.88 -8.67
N SER A 106 1.14 5.87 -8.50
CA SER A 106 1.63 5.40 -7.19
C SER A 106 2.40 6.49 -6.41
N GLY A 107 3.04 7.44 -7.12
CA GLY A 107 3.76 8.57 -6.52
C GLY A 107 2.86 9.65 -5.93
N GLN A 108 1.57 9.65 -6.29
CA GLN A 108 0.56 10.55 -5.75
C GLN A 108 0.03 10.09 -4.39
N LEU A 109 0.25 8.81 -4.04
CA LEU A 109 -0.17 8.25 -2.77
C LEU A 109 0.93 8.46 -1.74
N ASP A 110 0.80 9.49 -0.91
CA ASP A 110 1.78 9.80 0.12
C ASP A 110 1.76 8.79 1.28
N HIS A 111 2.71 8.96 2.22
CA HIS A 111 2.82 8.08 3.37
C HIS A 111 1.64 8.20 4.34
N ILE A 112 0.92 9.33 4.34
CA ILE A 112 -0.29 9.52 5.14
C ILE A 112 -1.42 8.68 4.55
N TRP A 113 -1.59 8.68 3.23
CA TRP A 113 -2.54 7.82 2.53
C TRP A 113 -2.24 6.34 2.82
N VAL A 114 -0.98 5.91 2.74
CA VAL A 114 -0.60 4.51 3.03
C VAL A 114 -0.97 4.12 4.46
N THR A 115 -0.81 5.01 5.44
CA THR A 115 -1.23 4.72 6.83
C THR A 115 -2.74 4.54 6.98
N ARG A 116 -3.55 5.29 6.22
CA ARG A 116 -5.01 5.11 6.18
C ARG A 116 -5.40 3.82 5.45
N TRP A 117 -4.71 3.52 4.36
CA TRP A 117 -4.88 2.28 3.60
C TRP A 117 -4.63 1.03 4.45
N LEU A 118 -3.74 1.09 5.44
CA LEU A 118 -3.57 0.01 6.41
C LEU A 118 -4.84 -0.31 7.22
N ASP A 119 -5.71 0.68 7.50
CA ASP A 119 -7.03 0.38 8.07
C ASP A 119 -7.91 -0.39 7.08
N ASP A 120 -7.89 0.05 5.82
CA ASP A 120 -8.73 -0.52 4.77
C ASP A 120 -8.40 -1.98 4.49
N ILE A 121 -7.15 -2.39 4.66
CA ILE A 121 -6.74 -3.79 4.50
C ILE A 121 -6.77 -4.59 5.81
N GLY A 122 -7.18 -3.96 6.93
CA GLY A 122 -7.33 -4.62 8.22
C GLY A 122 -6.03 -4.83 8.98
N LEU A 123 -5.02 -3.97 8.79
CA LEU A 123 -3.71 -4.01 9.46
C LEU A 123 -3.34 -2.70 10.20
N PRO A 124 -4.25 -2.11 11.02
CA PRO A 124 -4.00 -0.85 11.72
C PRO A 124 -2.79 -0.90 12.67
N GLN A 125 -2.43 -2.08 13.18
CA GLN A 125 -1.33 -2.26 14.14
C GLN A 125 0.06 -1.93 13.57
N TYR A 126 0.21 -1.76 12.25
CA TYR A 126 1.48 -1.43 11.62
C TYR A 126 1.60 0.06 11.23
N LYS A 127 0.58 0.87 11.52
CA LYS A 127 0.52 2.27 11.12
C LYS A 127 1.72 3.08 11.57
N ASP A 128 2.09 2.98 12.85
CA ASP A 128 3.17 3.79 13.41
C ASP A 128 4.48 3.48 12.68
N GLN A 129 4.78 2.19 12.45
CA GLN A 129 6.01 1.78 11.78
C GLN A 129 6.05 2.23 10.32
N PHE A 130 4.93 2.14 9.59
CA PHE A 130 4.83 2.62 8.21
C PHE A 130 4.91 4.15 8.13
N HIS A 131 4.27 4.86 9.06
CA HIS A 131 4.29 6.31 9.16
C HIS A 131 5.69 6.83 9.45
N GLU A 132 6.33 6.31 10.51
CA GLU A 132 7.69 6.66 10.91
C GLU A 132 8.70 6.36 9.80
N SER A 133 8.50 5.27 9.06
CA SER A 133 9.35 4.86 7.93
C SER A 133 9.04 5.58 6.61
N ARG A 134 8.04 6.47 6.59
CA ARG A 134 7.61 7.27 5.43
C ARG A 134 7.23 6.45 4.19
N VAL A 135 6.69 5.24 4.39
CA VAL A 135 6.29 4.33 3.30
C VAL A 135 5.17 4.95 2.46
N ASP A 136 5.43 5.24 1.18
CA ASP A 136 4.46 5.79 0.23
C ASP A 136 4.04 4.77 -0.85
N GLY A 137 3.11 5.14 -1.73
CA GLY A 137 2.61 4.26 -2.78
C GLY A 137 3.67 3.78 -3.76
N ARG A 138 4.67 4.62 -4.06
CA ARG A 138 5.86 4.19 -4.83
C ARG A 138 6.60 3.10 -4.09
N MET A 139 6.83 3.23 -2.79
CA MET A 139 7.50 2.20 -2.01
C MET A 139 6.71 0.90 -1.95
N LEU A 140 5.36 0.94 -1.87
CA LEU A 140 4.53 -0.27 -1.86
C LEU A 140 4.84 -1.19 -3.04
N GLN A 141 5.05 -0.64 -4.23
CA GLN A 141 5.45 -1.37 -5.45
C GLN A 141 6.75 -2.17 -5.30
N TYR A 142 7.66 -1.67 -4.46
CA TYR A 142 9.03 -2.17 -4.34
C TYR A 142 9.34 -2.69 -2.94
N LEU A 143 8.34 -2.92 -2.08
CA LEU A 143 8.57 -3.55 -0.78
C LEU A 143 9.07 -4.98 -0.97
N THR A 144 10.07 -5.35 -0.18
CA THR A 144 10.61 -6.71 -0.11
C THR A 144 10.21 -7.39 1.19
N VAL A 145 10.46 -8.69 1.29
CA VAL A 145 10.29 -9.45 2.55
C VAL A 145 11.08 -8.82 3.70
N ASN A 146 12.30 -8.35 3.44
CA ASN A 146 13.14 -7.72 4.45
C ASN A 146 12.59 -6.37 4.91
N ASP A 147 11.99 -5.59 4.00
CA ASP A 147 11.35 -4.33 4.35
C ASP A 147 10.14 -4.57 5.27
N LEU A 148 9.32 -5.58 4.96
CA LEU A 148 8.20 -5.96 5.83
C LEU A 148 8.66 -6.43 7.21
N LEU A 149 9.74 -7.21 7.28
CA LEU A 149 10.34 -7.61 8.55
C LEU A 149 10.90 -6.42 9.33
N PHE A 150 11.52 -5.45 8.65
CA PHE A 150 11.98 -4.20 9.25
C PHE A 150 10.81 -3.37 9.80
N LEU A 151 9.68 -3.36 9.09
CA LEU A 151 8.40 -2.76 9.51
C LEU A 151 7.67 -3.59 10.59
N LYS A 152 8.32 -4.61 11.16
CA LYS A 152 7.81 -5.52 12.20
C LYS A 152 6.62 -6.37 11.76
N VAL A 153 6.36 -6.46 10.46
CA VAL A 153 5.39 -7.40 9.88
C VAL A 153 6.06 -8.77 9.81
N THR A 154 5.79 -9.62 10.80
CA THR A 154 6.42 -10.96 10.91
C THR A 154 5.46 -12.10 10.57
N SER A 155 4.15 -11.87 10.62
CA SER A 155 3.12 -12.87 10.28
C SER A 155 3.15 -13.20 8.79
N GLN A 156 3.21 -14.50 8.45
CA GLN A 156 3.11 -14.94 7.06
C GLN A 156 1.78 -14.55 6.43
N LEU A 157 0.69 -14.64 7.19
CA LEU A 157 -0.63 -14.24 6.72
C LEU A 157 -0.67 -12.73 6.40
N HIS A 158 -0.02 -11.89 7.21
CA HIS A 158 0.04 -10.44 6.95
C HIS A 158 0.90 -10.10 5.73
N HIS A 159 1.96 -10.87 5.45
CA HIS A 159 2.72 -10.74 4.19
C HIS A 159 1.82 -11.03 2.98
N LEU A 160 1.02 -12.10 3.04
CA LEU A 160 0.07 -12.44 1.98
C LEU A 160 -1.03 -11.38 1.83
N SER A 161 -1.54 -10.85 2.96
CA SER A 161 -2.48 -9.74 2.96
C SER A 161 -1.91 -8.52 2.23
N ILE A 162 -0.71 -8.07 2.60
CA ILE A 162 -0.07 -6.91 1.97
C ILE A 162 0.20 -7.19 0.48
N LYS A 163 0.67 -8.39 0.12
CA LYS A 163 0.83 -8.83 -1.29
C LYS A 163 -0.46 -8.66 -2.07
N CYS A 164 -1.55 -9.24 -1.59
CA CYS A 164 -2.83 -9.20 -2.30
C CYS A 164 -3.35 -7.77 -2.39
N ALA A 165 -3.23 -6.97 -1.33
CA ALA A 165 -3.67 -5.58 -1.35
C ALA A 165 -2.86 -4.71 -2.33
N ILE A 166 -1.53 -4.93 -2.44
CA ILE A 166 -0.69 -4.26 -3.44
C ILE A 166 -1.11 -4.70 -4.86
N HIS A 167 -1.42 -5.98 -5.07
CA HIS A 167 -1.95 -6.46 -6.34
C HIS A 167 -3.27 -5.74 -6.71
N VAL A 168 -4.18 -5.55 -5.74
CA VAL A 168 -5.42 -4.77 -5.96
C VAL A 168 -5.08 -3.33 -6.40
N LEU A 169 -4.08 -2.69 -5.79
CA LEU A 169 -3.64 -1.36 -6.24
C LEU A 169 -3.12 -1.38 -7.69
N HIS A 170 -2.34 -2.38 -8.07
CA HIS A 170 -1.83 -2.51 -9.44
C HIS A 170 -2.94 -2.60 -10.48
N VAL A 171 -3.89 -3.54 -10.30
CA VAL A 171 -4.98 -3.74 -11.27
C VAL A 171 -5.93 -2.54 -11.32
N ASN A 172 -5.94 -1.71 -10.27
CA ASN A 172 -6.69 -0.46 -10.21
C ASN A 172 -5.85 0.79 -10.52
N SER A 173 -4.65 0.62 -11.11
CA SER A 173 -3.77 1.72 -11.51
C SER A 173 -3.47 2.72 -10.37
N PHE A 174 -3.31 2.22 -9.14
CA PHE A 174 -3.08 3.02 -7.92
C PHE A 174 -4.15 4.10 -7.68
N ASN A 175 -5.40 3.86 -8.10
CA ASN A 175 -6.50 4.75 -7.75
C ASN A 175 -6.67 4.81 -6.21
N PRO A 176 -6.58 5.99 -5.57
CA PRO A 176 -6.68 6.15 -4.11
C PRO A 176 -8.01 5.69 -3.52
N HIS A 177 -9.05 5.52 -4.34
CA HIS A 177 -10.40 5.14 -3.96
C HIS A 177 -10.80 3.75 -4.46
N CYS A 178 -9.84 2.89 -4.82
CA CYS A 178 -10.16 1.57 -5.35
C CYS A 178 -10.80 0.61 -4.33
N LEU A 179 -10.58 0.81 -3.03
CA LEU A 179 -11.15 -0.03 -1.98
C LEU A 179 -12.52 0.49 -1.53
N ARG A 180 -13.51 -0.40 -1.52
CA ARG A 180 -14.90 -0.10 -1.18
C ARG A 180 -15.18 -0.41 0.28
N ARG A 181 -15.67 0.60 1.03
CA ARG A 181 -16.16 0.44 2.42
C ARG A 181 -17.66 0.16 2.49
N ARG A 182 -18.43 0.60 1.49
CA ARG A 182 -19.89 0.51 1.42
C ARG A 182 -20.32 -0.21 0.14
N PRO A 183 -21.45 -0.94 0.14
CA PRO A 183 -22.04 -1.45 -1.09
C PRO A 183 -22.44 -0.30 -2.02
N VAL A 184 -22.28 -0.52 -3.33
CA VAL A 184 -22.85 0.37 -4.36
C VAL A 184 -24.28 -0.09 -4.69
N ASP A 185 -24.49 -1.42 -4.72
CA ASP A 185 -25.78 -2.09 -4.80
C ASP A 185 -25.70 -3.35 -3.91
N GLU A 186 -26.75 -3.64 -3.13
CA GLU A 186 -26.79 -4.82 -2.25
C GLU A 186 -27.27 -6.07 -2.98
N ASN A 187 -27.94 -5.92 -4.12
CA ASN A 187 -28.67 -7.01 -4.76
C ASN A 187 -27.82 -7.87 -5.70
N ASN A 188 -26.62 -7.42 -6.11
CA ASN A 188 -25.72 -8.15 -7.02
C ASN A 188 -24.25 -7.92 -6.68
N VAL A 189 -23.69 -8.71 -5.76
CA VAL A 189 -22.26 -8.71 -5.46
C VAL A 189 -21.56 -9.69 -6.39
N SER A 190 -20.77 -9.20 -7.35
CA SER A 190 -19.91 -10.07 -8.18
C SER A 190 -18.54 -10.30 -7.52
N PRO A 191 -17.86 -11.43 -7.80
CA PRO A 191 -16.49 -11.68 -7.31
C PRO A 191 -15.49 -10.57 -7.68
N SER A 192 -15.69 -9.92 -8.84
CA SER A 192 -14.90 -8.78 -9.29
C SER A 192 -15.07 -7.52 -8.43
N GLU A 193 -16.20 -7.39 -7.72
CA GLU A 193 -16.37 -6.35 -6.72
C GLU A 193 -15.80 -6.75 -5.37
N VAL A 194 -15.89 -8.04 -5.01
CA VAL A 194 -15.39 -8.56 -3.74
C VAL A 194 -13.89 -8.30 -3.60
N VAL A 195 -13.10 -8.43 -4.67
CA VAL A 195 -11.65 -8.18 -4.63
C VAL A 195 -11.29 -6.76 -4.12
N GLN A 196 -12.19 -5.78 -4.33
CA GLN A 196 -12.02 -4.40 -3.89
C GLN A 196 -12.57 -4.13 -2.49
N TRP A 197 -13.09 -5.12 -1.77
CA TRP A 197 -13.64 -4.91 -0.44
C TRP A 197 -12.56 -4.56 0.57
N SER A 198 -12.81 -3.49 1.34
CA SER A 198 -12.03 -3.22 2.55
C SER A 198 -12.36 -4.24 3.64
N ASN A 199 -11.49 -4.34 4.65
CA ASN A 199 -11.73 -5.10 5.88
C ASN A 199 -13.07 -4.72 6.53
N HIS A 200 -13.41 -3.43 6.53
CA HIS A 200 -14.69 -2.97 7.03
C HIS A 200 -15.87 -3.54 6.23
N ARG A 201 -15.78 -3.56 4.90
CA ARG A 201 -16.83 -4.14 4.07
C ARG A 201 -16.99 -5.65 4.29
N VAL A 202 -15.90 -6.38 4.53
CA VAL A 202 -15.95 -7.81 4.92
C VAL A 202 -16.67 -7.98 6.26
N MET A 203 -16.42 -7.10 7.24
CA MET A 203 -17.14 -7.12 8.52
C MET A 203 -18.64 -6.82 8.35
N GLU A 204 -19.03 -5.91 7.44
CA GLU A 204 -20.44 -5.68 7.11
C GLU A 204 -21.09 -6.90 6.45
N TRP A 205 -20.39 -7.57 5.53
CA TRP A 205 -20.87 -8.83 4.95
C TRP A 205 -21.10 -9.92 6.01
N LEU A 206 -20.20 -10.06 6.99
CA LEU A 206 -20.43 -11.00 8.10
C LEU A 206 -21.71 -10.68 8.87
N ARG A 207 -22.07 -9.40 9.03
CA ARG A 207 -23.34 -9.02 9.67
C ARG A 207 -24.55 -9.41 8.82
N SER A 208 -24.47 -9.24 7.49
CA SER A 208 -25.58 -9.59 6.59
C SER A 208 -25.81 -11.09 6.45
N VAL A 209 -24.85 -11.93 6.86
CA VAL A 209 -24.98 -13.40 6.87
C VAL A 209 -25.11 -13.96 8.29
N ASP A 210 -25.64 -13.18 9.24
CA ASP A 210 -25.93 -13.60 10.62
C ASP A 210 -24.69 -14.00 11.45
N LEU A 211 -23.52 -13.42 11.16
CA LEU A 211 -22.26 -13.64 11.88
C LEU A 211 -21.73 -12.35 12.55
N ALA A 212 -22.65 -11.44 12.90
CA ALA A 212 -22.31 -10.12 13.46
C ALA A 212 -21.44 -10.18 14.72
N GLU A 213 -21.65 -11.18 15.59
CA GLU A 213 -20.88 -11.34 16.84
C GLU A 213 -19.39 -11.66 16.60
N TYR A 214 -19.04 -12.25 15.45
CA TYR A 214 -17.66 -12.61 15.11
C TYR A 214 -16.94 -11.53 14.30
N ALA A 215 -17.67 -10.61 13.66
CA ALA A 215 -17.10 -9.60 12.78
C ALA A 215 -15.98 -8.76 13.43
N PRO A 216 -16.07 -8.31 14.71
CA PRO A 216 -15.00 -7.55 15.36
C PRO A 216 -13.65 -8.29 15.42
N ASN A 217 -13.63 -9.62 15.37
CA ASN A 217 -12.41 -10.43 15.39
C ASN A 217 -11.56 -10.25 14.13
N LEU A 218 -12.11 -9.69 13.05
CA LEU A 218 -11.33 -9.38 11.85
C LEU A 218 -10.48 -8.11 11.97
N ARG A 219 -10.62 -7.32 13.04
CA ARG A 219 -9.75 -6.14 13.24
C ARG A 219 -8.31 -6.60 13.48
N GLY A 220 -7.37 -6.09 12.69
CA GLY A 220 -5.96 -6.48 12.79
C GLY A 220 -5.62 -7.83 12.16
N SER A 221 -6.58 -8.51 11.51
CA SER A 221 -6.38 -9.82 10.90
C SER A 221 -5.73 -9.78 9.51
N GLY A 222 -5.77 -8.62 8.84
CA GLY A 222 -5.40 -8.49 7.43
C GLY A 222 -6.46 -9.01 6.44
N VAL A 223 -7.64 -9.44 6.91
CA VAL A 223 -8.68 -9.95 6.01
C VAL A 223 -9.33 -8.78 5.26
N HIS A 224 -9.26 -8.84 3.94
CA HIS A 224 -9.91 -7.92 3.01
C HIS A 224 -10.23 -8.68 1.71
N GLY A 225 -10.96 -8.05 0.80
CA GLY A 225 -11.42 -8.63 -0.47
C GLY A 225 -10.31 -9.26 -1.31
N GLY A 226 -9.21 -8.52 -1.48
CA GLY A 226 -8.01 -8.98 -2.19
C GLY A 226 -7.48 -10.29 -1.62
N LEU A 227 -7.34 -10.43 -0.30
CA LEU A 227 -6.89 -11.69 0.32
C LEU A 227 -7.89 -12.83 0.08
N ILE A 228 -9.19 -12.55 0.22
CA ILE A 228 -10.26 -13.55 0.05
C ILE A 228 -10.22 -14.15 -1.36
N ILE A 229 -10.10 -13.30 -2.38
CA ILE A 229 -10.17 -13.69 -3.78
C ILE A 229 -8.82 -14.20 -4.30
N LEU A 230 -7.73 -13.49 -4.02
CA LEU A 230 -6.44 -13.70 -4.70
C LEU A 230 -5.50 -14.69 -4.02
N GLU A 231 -5.63 -14.92 -2.70
CA GLU A 231 -4.80 -15.94 -2.03
C GLU A 231 -5.45 -17.32 -2.15
N PRO A 232 -4.87 -18.26 -2.92
CA PRO A 232 -5.56 -19.48 -3.25
C PRO A 232 -5.73 -20.46 -2.07
N ARG A 233 -4.89 -20.30 -1.04
CA ARG A 233 -5.00 -21.09 0.20
C ARG A 233 -5.95 -20.48 1.23
N PHE A 234 -6.46 -19.26 0.99
CA PHE A 234 -7.43 -18.63 1.87
C PHE A 234 -8.83 -19.16 1.59
N ASN A 235 -9.41 -19.87 2.55
CA ASN A 235 -10.69 -20.58 2.44
C ASN A 235 -11.57 -20.37 3.69
N GLY A 236 -12.77 -20.95 3.68
CA GLY A 236 -13.73 -20.85 4.79
C GLY A 236 -13.15 -21.32 6.14
N ASP A 237 -12.30 -22.33 6.15
CA ASP A 237 -11.64 -22.79 7.39
C ASP A 237 -10.64 -21.77 7.94
N THR A 238 -9.87 -21.13 7.05
CA THR A 238 -8.95 -20.05 7.42
C THR A 238 -9.72 -18.86 7.98
N LEU A 239 -10.82 -18.47 7.34
CA LEU A 239 -11.69 -17.41 7.83
C LEU A 239 -12.30 -17.77 9.19
N ALA A 240 -12.76 -19.00 9.38
CA ALA A 240 -13.29 -19.47 10.67
C ALA A 240 -12.24 -19.40 11.80
N MET A 241 -10.98 -19.73 11.50
CA MET A 241 -9.88 -19.57 12.45
C MET A 241 -9.67 -18.10 12.84
N LEU A 242 -9.68 -17.19 11.87
CA LEU A 242 -9.49 -15.75 12.11
C LEU A 242 -10.68 -15.11 12.84
N LEU A 243 -11.88 -15.66 12.65
CA LEU A 243 -13.08 -15.28 13.40
C LEU A 243 -13.12 -15.88 14.82
N ASN A 244 -12.13 -16.67 15.22
CA ASN A 244 -12.09 -17.42 16.48
C ASN A 244 -13.31 -18.34 16.68
N ILE A 245 -13.84 -18.92 15.59
CA ILE A 245 -14.93 -19.91 15.67
C ILE A 245 -14.31 -21.28 16.00
N PRO A 246 -14.63 -21.94 17.12
CA PRO A 246 -14.04 -23.23 17.46
C PRO A 246 -14.40 -24.35 16.46
N PRO A 247 -13.54 -25.37 16.26
CA PRO A 247 -13.85 -26.54 15.42
C PRO A 247 -15.15 -27.26 15.79
N GLN A 248 -15.52 -27.24 17.08
CA GLN A 248 -16.70 -27.91 17.62
C GLN A 248 -18.02 -27.24 17.20
N LYS A 249 -18.00 -25.96 16.78
CA LYS A 249 -19.19 -25.25 16.28
C LYS A 249 -19.45 -25.61 14.81
N THR A 250 -19.73 -26.89 14.54
CA THR A 250 -19.83 -27.45 13.18
C THR A 250 -20.93 -26.80 12.34
N LEU A 251 -22.10 -26.52 12.91
CA LEU A 251 -23.19 -25.83 12.22
C LEU A 251 -22.80 -24.42 11.77
N LEU A 252 -22.12 -23.69 12.66
CA LEU A 252 -21.67 -22.32 12.38
C LEU A 252 -20.58 -22.30 11.30
N ARG A 253 -19.63 -23.24 11.36
CA ARG A 253 -18.59 -23.41 10.34
C ARG A 253 -19.18 -23.77 8.99
N ARG A 254 -20.17 -24.67 8.96
CA ARG A 254 -20.90 -25.00 7.73
C ARG A 254 -21.62 -23.78 7.16
N HIS A 255 -22.33 -23.01 7.99
CA HIS A 255 -22.99 -21.77 7.59
C HIS A 255 -22.01 -20.76 7.00
N LEU A 256 -20.87 -20.52 7.67
CA LEU A 256 -19.82 -19.64 7.18
C LEU A 256 -19.25 -20.13 5.84
N THR A 257 -18.92 -21.42 5.71
CA THR A 257 -18.37 -21.98 4.48
C THR A 257 -19.36 -21.89 3.31
N THR A 258 -20.66 -22.13 3.55
CA THR A 258 -21.70 -21.95 2.53
C THR A 258 -21.75 -20.50 2.05
N ASN A 259 -21.82 -19.53 2.96
CA ASN A 259 -21.85 -18.12 2.60
C ASN A 259 -20.55 -17.64 1.94
N PHE A 260 -19.40 -18.15 2.40
CA PHE A 260 -18.10 -17.86 1.80
C PHE A 260 -18.04 -18.33 0.34
N ASN A 261 -18.54 -19.53 0.03
CA ASN A 261 -18.58 -20.05 -1.33
C ASN A 261 -19.51 -19.23 -2.24
N VAL A 262 -20.65 -18.76 -1.71
CA VAL A 262 -21.54 -17.83 -2.43
C VAL A 262 -20.81 -16.51 -2.72
N LEU A 263 -20.09 -15.96 -1.74
CA LEU A 263 -19.36 -14.70 -1.87
C LEU A 263 -18.28 -14.74 -2.96
N ILE A 264 -17.47 -15.80 -3.00
CA ILE A 264 -16.34 -15.88 -3.94
C ILE A 264 -16.76 -16.34 -5.35
N GLY A 265 -17.95 -16.92 -5.49
CA GLY A 265 -18.45 -17.47 -6.74
C GLY A 265 -17.84 -18.81 -7.15
N PRO A 266 -18.40 -19.46 -8.18
CA PRO A 266 -18.07 -20.84 -8.55
C PRO A 266 -16.63 -21.02 -9.06
N GLU A 267 -16.09 -20.03 -9.79
CA GLU A 267 -14.73 -20.09 -10.35
C GLU A 267 -13.66 -20.12 -9.26
N ALA A 268 -13.69 -19.14 -8.35
CA ALA A 268 -12.74 -19.08 -7.23
C ALA A 268 -12.94 -20.25 -6.24
N GLN A 269 -14.17 -20.74 -6.09
CA GLN A 269 -14.45 -21.93 -5.29
C GLN A 269 -13.76 -23.17 -5.88
N GLN A 270 -13.83 -23.35 -7.20
CA GLN A 270 -13.20 -24.47 -7.88
C GLN A 270 -11.68 -24.41 -7.79
N GLU A 271 -11.06 -23.26 -8.07
CA GLU A 271 -9.60 -23.10 -7.95
C GLU A 271 -9.10 -23.41 -6.53
N LYS A 272 -9.78 -22.90 -5.50
CA LYS A 272 -9.38 -23.15 -4.10
C LYS A 272 -9.54 -24.62 -3.73
N ARG A 273 -10.56 -25.32 -4.26
CA ARG A 273 -10.77 -26.75 -4.04
C ARG A 273 -9.63 -27.58 -4.66
N GLU A 274 -9.29 -27.31 -5.92
CA GLU A 274 -8.19 -28.01 -6.61
C GLU A 274 -6.85 -27.87 -5.87
N ILE A 275 -6.62 -26.70 -5.28
CA ILE A 275 -5.41 -26.43 -4.50
C ILE A 275 -5.43 -27.17 -3.16
N MET A 276 -6.59 -27.32 -2.54
CA MET A 276 -6.74 -28.12 -1.31
C MET A 276 -6.56 -29.62 -1.57
N GLU A 277 -6.95 -30.11 -2.74
CA GLU A 277 -6.81 -31.52 -3.16
C GLU A 277 -5.38 -31.86 -3.64
N SER A 278 -4.53 -30.85 -3.85
CA SER A 278 -3.12 -31.02 -4.21
C SER A 278 -2.31 -31.73 -3.13
N THR A 279 -1.45 -32.66 -3.55
CA THR A 279 -0.53 -33.40 -2.65
C THR A 279 0.50 -32.51 -1.94
N ALA A 280 0.76 -31.31 -2.46
CA ALA A 280 1.66 -30.32 -1.88
C ALA A 280 0.93 -29.24 -1.06
N TYR A 281 -0.37 -29.41 -0.80
CA TYR A 281 -1.17 -28.43 -0.07
C TYR A 281 -0.66 -28.24 1.36
N THR A 282 -0.46 -26.97 1.73
CA THR A 282 -0.13 -26.58 3.10
C THR A 282 -1.13 -25.52 3.56
N PRO A 283 -1.95 -25.79 4.59
CA PRO A 283 -2.96 -24.84 5.03
C PRO A 283 -2.31 -23.58 5.62
N LEU A 284 -2.98 -22.45 5.46
CA LEU A 284 -2.59 -21.22 6.14
C LEU A 284 -2.77 -21.39 7.64
N THR A 285 -1.83 -20.84 8.41
CA THR A 285 -1.93 -20.79 9.87
C THR A 285 -1.84 -19.36 10.34
N THR A 286 -2.53 -19.04 11.43
CA THR A 286 -2.57 -17.67 11.99
C THR A 286 -1.27 -17.32 12.73
N THR A 287 -0.48 -18.33 13.11
CA THR A 287 0.74 -18.18 13.92
C THR A 287 2.04 -18.32 13.13
N ALA A 288 1.99 -18.72 11.84
CA ALA A 288 3.17 -18.82 11.00
C ALA A 288 3.89 -17.47 10.91
N LYS A 289 5.21 -17.50 11.13
CA LYS A 289 6.09 -16.33 11.03
C LYS A 289 7.05 -16.48 9.87
N VAL A 290 7.26 -15.40 9.14
CA VAL A 290 8.31 -15.27 8.15
C VAL A 290 9.64 -15.11 8.87
N ARG A 291 10.62 -15.91 8.49
CA ARG A 291 11.99 -15.81 9.00
C ARG A 291 12.85 -15.05 8.00
N PRO A 292 13.80 -14.22 8.46
CA PRO A 292 14.79 -13.63 7.57
C PRO A 292 15.51 -14.74 6.80
N ARG A 293 15.67 -14.59 5.48
CA ARG A 293 16.58 -15.46 4.74
C ARG A 293 17.98 -15.17 5.27
N LYS A 294 18.56 -16.11 6.05
CA LYS A 294 19.99 -16.08 6.36
C LYS A 294 20.70 -16.25 5.01
N LEU A 295 21.39 -15.21 4.52
CA LEU A 295 22.39 -15.40 3.48
C LEU A 295 23.38 -16.41 4.05
N GLY A 296 23.35 -17.65 3.56
CA GLY A 296 24.27 -18.68 3.99
C GLY A 296 25.69 -18.19 3.75
N PHE A 297 26.56 -18.37 4.74
CA PHE A 297 28.01 -18.18 4.63
C PHE A 297 28.69 -19.23 3.72
N SER A 298 27.99 -19.75 2.71
CA SER A 298 28.52 -20.70 1.73
C SER A 298 28.95 -19.96 0.47
N HIS A 299 30.05 -19.21 0.59
CA HIS A 299 31.14 -19.08 -0.38
C HIS A 299 32.03 -17.88 0.02
N PHE A 300 33.08 -18.15 0.79
CA PHE A 300 34.23 -17.25 0.96
C PHE A 300 35.09 -17.24 -0.32
N GLY A 301 34.50 -16.75 -1.41
CA GLY A 301 35.16 -16.56 -2.70
C GLY A 301 34.28 -15.68 -3.55
N ASN A 302 34.78 -14.48 -3.89
CA ASN A 302 34.09 -13.40 -4.60
C ASN A 302 33.17 -12.48 -3.78
N LEU A 303 33.72 -11.90 -2.69
CA LEU A 303 33.32 -10.54 -2.27
C LEU A 303 33.82 -9.53 -3.33
N ARG A 304 33.17 -9.48 -4.50
CA ARG A 304 33.23 -8.32 -5.39
C ARG A 304 31.82 -7.76 -5.46
N LYS A 305 31.57 -6.72 -4.66
CA LYS A 305 30.44 -5.78 -4.75
C LYS A 305 29.13 -6.40 -5.29
N LYS A 306 28.44 -7.22 -4.50
CA LYS A 306 27.03 -7.49 -4.79
C LYS A 306 26.24 -6.23 -4.41
N LYS A 307 25.83 -5.46 -5.41
CA LYS A 307 25.07 -4.21 -5.27
C LYS A 307 23.85 -4.46 -4.38
N PHE A 308 23.59 -3.54 -3.46
CA PHE A 308 22.45 -3.53 -2.53
C PHE A 308 21.06 -3.45 -3.24
N ASP A 309 21.03 -3.40 -4.57
CA ASP A 309 19.91 -2.86 -5.36
C ASP A 309 19.30 -3.85 -6.38
N GLU A 310 19.60 -5.15 -6.30
CA GLU A 310 19.16 -6.11 -7.32
C GLU A 310 18.48 -7.35 -6.73
N SER A 311 17.84 -7.22 -5.56
CA SER A 311 16.91 -8.23 -5.08
C SER A 311 15.53 -7.94 -5.70
N THR A 312 15.21 -8.65 -6.78
CA THR A 312 13.88 -8.68 -7.40
C THR A 312 12.84 -9.44 -6.57
N ASP A 313 13.12 -9.73 -5.29
CA ASP A 313 12.24 -10.45 -4.36
C ASP A 313 11.21 -9.49 -3.74
N TYR A 314 10.48 -8.78 -4.60
CA TYR A 314 9.39 -7.90 -4.20
C TYR A 314 8.21 -8.72 -3.69
N ILE A 315 7.50 -8.17 -2.71
CA ILE A 315 6.32 -8.80 -2.10
C ILE A 315 5.26 -9.10 -3.16
N CYS A 316 5.05 -8.16 -4.08
CA CYS A 316 4.17 -8.30 -5.24
C CYS A 316 4.98 -8.00 -6.50
N PRO A 317 5.49 -9.02 -7.21
CA PRO A 317 6.22 -8.82 -8.46
C PRO A 317 5.35 -8.11 -9.51
N MET A 318 5.94 -7.20 -10.27
CA MET A 318 5.29 -6.59 -11.43
C MET A 318 5.34 -7.57 -12.59
N ASP A 319 4.22 -7.78 -13.27
CA ASP A 319 4.19 -8.47 -14.56
C ASP A 319 4.77 -7.55 -15.66
N THR A 320 6.05 -7.23 -15.60
CA THR A 320 6.75 -6.51 -16.68
C THR A 320 7.25 -7.52 -17.72
N ASN A 321 6.34 -8.18 -18.46
CA ASN A 321 6.66 -8.65 -19.80
C ASN A 321 5.41 -9.06 -20.62
N PRO A 322 5.08 -8.36 -21.74
CA PRO A 322 4.09 -8.83 -22.71
C PRO A 322 4.62 -9.90 -23.69
N GLY A 323 5.86 -10.39 -23.56
CA GLY A 323 6.53 -11.07 -24.68
C GLY A 323 7.50 -12.22 -24.38
N ALA A 324 7.32 -12.99 -23.30
CA ALA A 324 8.16 -14.18 -23.07
C ALA A 324 7.31 -15.43 -22.80
N THR A 325 6.85 -16.06 -23.87
CA THR A 325 6.45 -17.47 -23.88
C THR A 325 7.71 -18.32 -23.76
N ASN A 326 7.89 -19.01 -22.62
CA ASN A 326 8.26 -20.43 -22.52
C ASN A 326 8.79 -20.76 -21.11
N GLY A 327 8.17 -21.77 -20.48
CA GLY A 327 8.70 -22.45 -19.30
C GLY A 327 7.84 -22.33 -18.03
N THR A 328 6.81 -23.19 -17.92
CA THR A 328 6.24 -23.72 -16.66
C THR A 328 6.26 -22.82 -15.41
N GLN A 329 5.59 -21.67 -15.50
CA GLN A 329 4.93 -21.06 -14.35
C GLN A 329 3.45 -20.88 -14.71
N LYS A 330 2.56 -21.58 -13.99
CA LYS A 330 1.12 -21.39 -14.14
C LYS A 330 0.78 -19.97 -13.67
N ASN A 331 0.52 -19.14 -14.67
CA ASN A 331 0.11 -17.75 -14.58
C ASN A 331 -1.08 -17.55 -13.63
N TYR A 332 -1.05 -16.48 -12.83
CA TYR A 332 -2.23 -15.81 -12.25
C TYR A 332 -3.05 -15.10 -13.35
N GLY A 333 -3.31 -15.80 -14.45
CA GLY A 333 -3.92 -15.28 -15.67
C GLY A 333 -5.44 -15.26 -15.65
N GLY A 334 -6.09 -15.73 -14.58
CA GLY A 334 -7.56 -15.83 -14.51
C GLY A 334 -8.30 -14.49 -14.43
N TYR A 335 -7.66 -13.42 -13.95
CA TYR A 335 -8.29 -12.10 -13.85
C TYR A 335 -7.99 -11.17 -15.04
N LYS A 336 -7.29 -11.66 -16.08
CA LYS A 336 -7.12 -10.95 -17.35
C LYS A 336 -8.32 -11.18 -18.28
N ARG A 337 -9.48 -10.60 -17.95
CA ARG A 337 -10.46 -10.03 -18.92
C ARG A 337 -11.63 -9.37 -18.17
N LEU A 338 -11.39 -8.23 -17.54
CA LEU A 338 -12.43 -7.21 -17.42
C LEU A 338 -11.84 -5.97 -18.07
N GLY A 339 -12.17 -5.80 -19.35
CA GLY A 339 -11.75 -4.63 -20.10
C GLY A 339 -12.32 -3.36 -19.48
N PRO A 340 -11.74 -2.19 -19.80
CA PRO A 340 -12.44 -0.94 -19.57
C PRO A 340 -13.76 -1.00 -20.34
N PHE A 341 -14.83 -0.45 -19.76
CA PHE A 341 -16.04 -0.10 -20.50
C PHE A 341 -15.64 0.48 -21.85
N THR A 342 -16.21 -0.06 -22.93
CA THR A 342 -15.98 0.49 -24.26
C THR A 342 -16.57 1.90 -24.29
N ASP A 343 -15.87 2.84 -24.93
CA ASP A 343 -16.31 4.22 -25.25
C ASP A 343 -17.58 4.28 -26.14
N ARG A 344 -18.42 3.23 -26.16
CA ARG A 344 -19.68 3.17 -26.88
C ARG A 344 -20.92 3.23 -25.97
N GLU A 345 -20.75 3.29 -24.65
CA GLU A 345 -21.86 3.48 -23.71
C GLU A 345 -21.93 4.88 -23.09
N LEU A 346 -20.92 5.74 -23.34
CA LEU A 346 -20.93 7.15 -22.93
C LEU A 346 -21.61 8.08 -23.95
N ASP A 347 -21.82 7.63 -25.20
CA ASP A 347 -22.50 8.42 -26.25
C ASP A 347 -24.03 8.23 -26.30
N LYS A 348 -24.62 7.47 -25.37
CA LYS A 348 -26.08 7.21 -25.33
C LYS A 348 -26.85 7.96 -24.24
N LEU A 349 -26.21 8.90 -23.55
CA LEU A 349 -26.89 9.75 -22.55
C LEU A 349 -26.99 11.23 -22.92
N ASP A 350 -26.51 11.65 -24.10
CA ASP A 350 -26.59 13.06 -24.55
C ASP A 350 -27.51 13.31 -25.76
N GLN A 351 -28.41 12.37 -26.10
CA GLN A 351 -29.46 12.59 -27.10
C GLN A 351 -30.82 12.06 -26.64
N VAL A 352 -31.39 12.68 -25.61
CA VAL A 352 -32.86 12.75 -25.47
C VAL A 352 -33.20 14.18 -25.08
N GLY A 353 -33.38 15.02 -26.10
CA GLY A 353 -33.80 16.40 -25.91
C GLY A 353 -33.65 17.26 -27.16
N GLN A 354 -34.43 16.97 -28.21
CA GLN A 354 -34.94 17.96 -29.17
C GLN A 354 -35.85 17.29 -30.22
N THR A 355 -37.12 17.76 -30.27
CA THR A 355 -38.04 17.88 -31.44
C THR A 355 -38.37 16.60 -32.23
N ASP A 356 -39.62 16.19 -32.46
CA ASP A 356 -40.93 16.85 -32.45
C ASP A 356 -42.02 15.97 -31.81
#